data_AF-A0A846K0Y6-F1
#
_entry.id   AF-A0A846K0Y6-F1
#
_cell.length_a   1.000
_cell.length_b   1.000
_cell.length_c   1.000
_cell.angle_alpha   90.00
_cell.angle_beta   90.00
_cell.angle_gamma   90.00
#
_symmetry.space_group_name_H-M   'P 1'
#
loop_
_entity.id
_entity.type
_entity.pdbx_description
1 polymer ?
#
loop_
_entity_poly.entity_id
_entity_poly.type
_entity_poly.pdbx_seq_one_letter_code
_entity_poly.pdbx_strand_id
1 'polypeptide(L)'
;MPAAISSFPMITEDMLKDISIEMSEYSFCYMENSKKNLLDCVKISDDSVIYMLNDSQGIWNTDEYNFSINRQYKFNNYNILFGENGIACRDSVLGIAVVWTSADSKQRGIIDIGEINNTYEELNLNMEYFFDKAQLRGDVEFTTIIYIKNPGNPLSNEQHLANSSGCIVAEIDKLYLRLDGTGSMFPIYEINDSDKALWYLNCEWEDPRYDDFAECVSIYINTGHKNYKYLDKTKRTYDEQLLKEIMASALTIVITKLRSEMFWESIVSGTAEFEDGSIVQAVSYFVTTLGWNITKSELLSYSIRKFFDERM
;
A
#
# COMPACT_ATOMS: atom_id res chain seq x y z
N MET A 1 -4.65 -21.38 -1.16
CA MET A 1 -5.74 -21.12 -2.12
C MET A 1 -6.42 -22.43 -2.49
N PRO A 2 -7.77 -22.49 -2.57
CA PRO A 2 -8.43 -23.63 -3.21
C PRO A 2 -8.03 -23.66 -4.69
N ALA A 3 -7.65 -24.84 -5.20
CA ALA A 3 -7.35 -25.01 -6.62
C ALA A 3 -8.65 -24.85 -7.43
N ALA A 4 -8.77 -23.76 -8.18
CA ALA A 4 -9.85 -23.56 -9.14
C ALA A 4 -9.42 -24.16 -10.48
N ILE A 5 -10.27 -25.00 -11.07
CA ILE A 5 -10.05 -25.53 -12.41
C ILE A 5 -10.83 -24.64 -13.37
N SER A 6 -10.13 -24.02 -14.33
CA SER A 6 -10.79 -23.28 -15.42
C SER A 6 -11.49 -24.26 -16.35
N SER A 7 -12.69 -23.92 -16.81
CA SER A 7 -13.45 -24.70 -17.80
C SER A 7 -12.99 -24.48 -19.24
N PHE A 8 -12.03 -23.58 -19.46
CA PHE A 8 -11.47 -23.21 -20.77
C PHE A 8 -9.96 -22.95 -20.66
N PRO A 9 -9.22 -22.99 -21.78
CA PRO A 9 -7.80 -22.65 -21.81
C PRO A 9 -7.54 -21.25 -21.25
N MET A 10 -6.52 -21.14 -20.40
CA MET A 10 -5.99 -19.89 -19.84
C MET A 10 -4.56 -19.71 -20.34
N ILE A 11 -4.05 -18.48 -20.35
CA ILE A 11 -2.65 -18.26 -20.70
C ILE A 11 -1.79 -18.94 -19.64
N THR A 12 -0.93 -19.86 -20.07
CA THR A 12 0.02 -20.58 -19.20
C THR A 12 1.35 -19.83 -19.12
N GLU A 13 2.18 -20.18 -18.14
CA GLU A 13 3.54 -19.62 -18.05
C GLU A 13 4.38 -19.91 -19.31
N ASP A 14 4.17 -21.05 -19.98
CA ASP A 14 4.89 -21.36 -21.20
C ASP A 14 4.40 -20.50 -22.38
N MET A 15 3.09 -20.25 -22.48
CA MET A 15 2.57 -19.29 -23.46
C MET A 15 3.08 -17.86 -23.19
N LEU A 16 3.19 -17.45 -21.92
CA LEU A 16 3.79 -16.17 -21.56
C LEU A 16 5.28 -16.07 -21.91
N LYS A 17 6.01 -17.18 -22.01
CA LYS A 17 7.41 -17.20 -22.51
C LYS A 17 7.47 -17.10 -24.03
N ASP A 18 6.51 -17.71 -24.72
CA ASP A 18 6.43 -17.67 -26.19
C ASP A 18 5.98 -16.29 -26.70
N ILE A 19 5.15 -15.60 -25.91
CA ILE A 19 4.80 -14.20 -26.13
C ILE A 19 5.92 -13.34 -25.54
N SER A 20 6.58 -12.54 -26.36
CA SER A 20 7.56 -11.59 -25.84
C SER A 20 6.80 -10.39 -25.28
N ILE A 21 6.60 -10.39 -23.95
CA ILE A 21 6.02 -9.29 -23.19
C ILE A 21 7.15 -8.58 -22.45
N GLU A 22 7.45 -7.36 -22.87
CA GLU A 22 8.38 -6.46 -22.20
C GLU A 22 7.58 -5.37 -21.48
N MET A 23 7.84 -5.20 -20.18
CA MET A 23 7.19 -4.18 -19.37
C MET A 23 8.24 -3.31 -18.70
N SER A 24 8.09 -1.99 -18.80
CA SER A 24 8.92 -1.10 -17.99
C SER A 24 8.62 -1.28 -16.51
N GLU A 25 9.53 -0.84 -15.64
CA GLU A 25 9.17 -0.62 -14.25
C GLU A 25 8.06 0.44 -14.16
N TYR A 26 7.28 0.39 -13.07
CA TYR A 26 6.34 1.45 -12.77
C TYR A 26 7.11 2.71 -12.39
N SER A 27 6.70 3.84 -12.97
CA SER A 27 7.12 5.16 -12.53
C SER A 27 5.97 5.88 -11.84
N PHE A 28 6.31 6.65 -10.81
CA PHE A 28 5.35 7.33 -9.94
C PHE A 28 5.65 8.82 -9.93
N CYS A 29 4.61 9.64 -10.00
CA CYS A 29 4.76 11.08 -9.85
C CYS A 29 3.50 11.72 -9.29
N TYR A 30 3.63 12.90 -8.71
CA TYR A 30 2.52 13.76 -8.30
C TYR A 30 2.59 15.10 -9.02
N MET A 31 1.45 15.80 -9.04
CA MET A 31 1.34 17.13 -9.64
C MET A 31 1.36 18.20 -8.56
N GLU A 32 2.27 19.16 -8.69
CA GLU A 32 2.27 20.38 -7.90
C GLU A 32 2.37 21.59 -8.84
N ASN A 33 1.43 22.53 -8.76
CA ASN A 33 1.41 23.72 -9.61
C ASN A 33 1.58 23.41 -11.11
N SER A 34 0.94 22.34 -11.59
CA SER A 34 1.02 21.83 -12.97
C SER A 34 2.40 21.27 -13.38
N LYS A 35 3.32 21.03 -12.43
CA LYS A 35 4.59 20.36 -12.65
C LYS A 35 4.54 18.94 -12.11
N LYS A 36 5.10 17.99 -12.88
CA LYS A 36 5.31 16.59 -12.45
C LYS A 36 6.54 16.51 -11.55
N ASN A 37 6.36 15.97 -10.35
CA ASN A 37 7.43 15.65 -9.41
C ASN A 37 7.49 14.13 -9.23
N LEU A 38 8.65 13.54 -9.46
CA LEU A 38 8.84 12.09 -9.40
C LEU A 38 8.83 11.61 -7.94
N LEU A 39 8.34 10.39 -7.75
CA LEU A 39 8.40 9.67 -6.48
C LEU A 39 9.29 8.44 -6.66
N ASP A 40 10.20 8.24 -5.71
CA ASP A 40 11.07 7.08 -5.67
C ASP A 40 10.31 5.88 -5.11
N CYS A 41 10.37 4.74 -5.81
CA CYS A 41 9.73 3.51 -5.37
C CYS A 41 10.75 2.60 -4.71
N VAL A 42 10.59 2.36 -3.41
CA VAL A 42 11.59 1.64 -2.59
C VAL A 42 10.91 0.47 -1.87
N LYS A 43 11.59 -0.67 -1.76
CA LYS A 43 11.07 -1.78 -0.95
C LYS A 43 11.08 -1.40 0.53
N ILE A 44 10.06 -1.84 1.27
CA ILE A 44 10.00 -1.68 2.74
C ILE A 44 11.16 -2.40 3.43
N SER A 45 11.51 -3.59 2.94
CA SER A 45 12.65 -4.38 3.39
C SER A 45 13.09 -5.32 2.27
N ASP A 46 14.31 -5.84 2.34
CA ASP A 46 14.89 -6.66 1.26
C ASP A 46 14.03 -7.89 0.91
N ASP A 47 13.39 -8.50 1.91
CA ASP A 47 12.51 -9.65 1.79
C ASP A 47 11.04 -9.31 1.52
N SER A 48 10.68 -8.02 1.52
CA SER A 48 9.31 -7.56 1.29
C SER A 48 8.96 -7.51 -0.20
N VAL A 49 7.74 -7.93 -0.51
CA VAL A 49 7.09 -7.71 -1.83
C VAL A 49 6.34 -6.38 -1.91
N ILE A 50 6.29 -5.65 -0.79
CA ILE A 50 5.61 -4.37 -0.64
C ILE A 50 6.62 -3.24 -0.82
N TYR A 51 6.25 -2.28 -1.65
CA TYR A 51 6.99 -1.08 -1.98
C TYR A 51 6.36 0.15 -1.34
N MET A 52 7.11 1.23 -1.21
CA MET A 52 6.66 2.55 -0.76
C MET A 52 7.08 3.62 -1.75
N LEU A 53 6.37 4.74 -1.72
CA LEU A 53 6.75 5.94 -2.45
C LEU A 53 7.41 6.94 -1.51
N ASN A 54 8.60 7.37 -1.89
CA ASN A 54 9.34 8.42 -1.20
C ASN A 54 9.43 9.66 -2.09
N ASP A 55 9.18 10.81 -1.48
CA ASP A 55 9.47 12.11 -2.10
C ASP A 55 10.81 12.62 -1.57
N SER A 56 11.73 12.92 -2.49
CA SER A 56 13.03 13.51 -2.18
C SER A 56 12.97 14.82 -1.37
N GLN A 57 11.83 15.53 -1.41
CA GLN A 57 11.60 16.76 -0.65
C GLN A 57 10.79 16.53 0.63
N GLY A 58 10.21 15.34 0.83
CA GLY A 58 9.39 15.00 1.99
C GLY A 58 8.08 15.78 2.11
N ILE A 59 7.58 16.35 1.01
CA ILE A 59 6.37 17.21 0.99
C ILE A 59 5.14 16.38 0.62
N TRP A 60 5.31 15.40 -0.26
CA TRP A 60 4.20 14.62 -0.79
C TRP A 60 3.55 13.71 0.25
N ASN A 61 2.21 13.70 0.24
CA ASN A 61 1.37 12.73 0.92
C ASN A 61 0.08 12.54 0.11
N THR A 62 -0.57 11.38 0.27
CA THR A 62 -1.79 11.03 -0.49
C THR A 62 -3.01 11.85 -0.10
N ASP A 63 -3.05 12.46 1.09
CA ASP A 63 -4.20 13.25 1.55
C ASP A 63 -4.26 14.62 0.87
N GLU A 64 -3.11 15.25 0.65
CA GLU A 64 -3.00 16.61 0.12
C GLU A 64 -2.71 16.64 -1.39
N TYR A 65 -1.98 15.65 -1.89
CA TYR A 65 -1.55 15.58 -3.28
C TYR A 65 -2.18 14.38 -4.01
N ASN A 66 -2.33 14.52 -5.32
CA ASN A 66 -2.65 13.39 -6.18
C ASN A 66 -1.40 12.49 -6.32
N PHE A 67 -1.57 11.33 -6.92
CA PHE A 67 -0.42 10.60 -7.46
C PHE A 67 -0.82 9.88 -8.73
N SER A 68 0.18 9.56 -9.52
CA SER A 68 0.01 8.86 -10.77
C SER A 68 0.93 7.68 -10.88
N ILE A 69 0.46 6.70 -11.64
CA ILE A 69 1.24 5.56 -12.06
C ILE A 69 1.43 5.64 -13.57
N ASN A 70 2.63 5.33 -14.02
CA ASN A 70 2.93 5.22 -15.44
C ASN A 70 3.74 3.95 -15.74
N ARG A 71 3.40 3.28 -16.85
CA ARG A 71 4.08 2.07 -17.30
C ARG A 71 3.94 1.87 -18.81
N GLN A 72 4.99 1.38 -19.44
CA GLN A 72 5.02 1.02 -20.85
C GLN A 72 5.00 -0.50 -21.01
N TYR A 73 4.30 -0.96 -22.05
CA TYR A 73 4.17 -2.36 -22.41
C TYR A 73 4.50 -2.55 -23.89
N LYS A 74 5.25 -3.59 -24.19
CA LYS A 74 5.58 -4.01 -25.54
C LYS A 74 5.29 -5.49 -25.71
N PHE A 75 4.48 -5.83 -26.70
CA PHE A 75 4.07 -7.20 -27.01
C PHE A 75 4.52 -7.59 -28.41
N ASN A 76 5.08 -8.80 -28.51
CA ASN A 76 5.38 -9.47 -29.77
C ASN A 76 4.86 -10.90 -29.74
N ASN A 77 4.59 -11.47 -30.92
CA ASN A 77 4.11 -12.86 -31.09
C ASN A 77 2.81 -13.19 -30.35
N TYR A 78 1.99 -12.18 -29.99
CA TYR A 78 0.74 -12.39 -29.28
C TYR A 78 -0.38 -13.00 -30.14
N ASN A 79 -0.18 -13.11 -31.46
CA ASN A 79 -1.11 -13.79 -32.36
C ASN A 79 -1.32 -15.28 -32.00
N ILE A 80 -0.37 -15.90 -31.29
CA ILE A 80 -0.50 -17.30 -30.83
C ILE A 80 -1.65 -17.49 -29.82
N LEU A 81 -2.11 -16.40 -29.21
CA LEU A 81 -3.25 -16.42 -28.28
C LEU A 81 -4.58 -16.68 -28.99
N PHE A 82 -4.62 -16.62 -30.31
CA PHE A 82 -5.85 -16.64 -31.09
C PHE A 82 -5.99 -17.90 -31.94
N GLY A 83 -7.23 -18.39 -32.07
CA GLY A 83 -7.58 -19.52 -32.93
C GLY A 83 -7.64 -20.85 -32.19
N GLU A 84 -7.78 -21.95 -32.94
CA GLU A 84 -8.02 -23.32 -32.42
C GLU A 84 -7.11 -23.74 -31.26
N ASN A 85 -5.82 -23.38 -31.31
CA ASN A 85 -4.83 -23.75 -30.30
C ASN A 85 -4.51 -22.61 -29.31
N GLY A 86 -5.26 -21.51 -29.39
CA GLY A 86 -5.08 -20.33 -28.54
C GLY A 86 -5.94 -20.37 -27.29
N ILE A 87 -6.21 -19.19 -26.73
CA ILE A 87 -7.09 -18.97 -25.58
C ILE A 87 -8.34 -18.14 -25.92
N ALA A 88 -8.34 -17.48 -27.09
CA ALA A 88 -9.45 -16.69 -27.60
C ALA A 88 -9.77 -17.02 -29.06
N CYS A 89 -11.01 -16.80 -29.49
CA CYS A 89 -11.40 -17.03 -30.87
C CYS A 89 -10.60 -16.13 -31.81
N ARG A 90 -10.36 -16.58 -33.05
CA ARG A 90 -9.48 -15.88 -34.00
C ARG A 90 -9.85 -14.41 -34.27
N ASP A 91 -11.13 -14.07 -34.17
CA ASP A 91 -11.70 -12.73 -34.38
C ASP A 91 -12.08 -12.02 -33.07
N SER A 92 -11.70 -12.56 -31.90
CA SER A 92 -11.89 -11.88 -30.61
C SER A 92 -10.94 -10.69 -30.46
N VAL A 93 -11.29 -9.78 -29.56
CA VAL A 93 -10.39 -8.72 -29.09
C VAL A 93 -10.07 -8.96 -27.63
N LEU A 94 -8.78 -9.12 -27.33
CA LEU A 94 -8.29 -9.17 -25.96
C LEU A 94 -8.03 -7.75 -25.47
N GLY A 95 -8.31 -7.48 -24.20
CA GLY A 95 -7.96 -6.24 -23.52
C GLY A 95 -6.82 -6.48 -22.55
N ILE A 96 -6.00 -5.45 -22.36
CA ILE A 96 -5.05 -5.37 -21.25
C ILE A 96 -5.48 -4.26 -20.30
N ALA A 97 -5.46 -4.54 -19.01
CA ALA A 97 -5.83 -3.58 -17.98
C ALA A 97 -5.02 -3.81 -16.71
N VAL A 98 -4.94 -2.78 -15.86
CA VAL A 98 -4.52 -2.91 -14.47
C VAL A 98 -5.75 -2.86 -13.58
N VAL A 99 -6.01 -3.93 -12.85
CA VAL A 99 -7.00 -3.96 -11.77
C VAL A 99 -6.30 -3.50 -10.51
N TRP A 100 -6.90 -2.56 -9.79
CA TRP A 100 -6.36 -2.10 -8.52
C TRP A 100 -7.38 -2.26 -7.40
N THR A 101 -6.88 -2.58 -6.20
CA THR A 101 -7.70 -2.73 -4.99
C THR A 101 -6.98 -2.08 -3.81
N SER A 102 -7.68 -1.20 -3.10
CA SER A 102 -7.27 -0.64 -1.80
C SER A 102 -8.30 -1.07 -0.76
N ALA A 103 -7.89 -1.99 0.11
CA ALA A 103 -8.77 -2.54 1.15
C ALA A 103 -9.13 -1.46 2.18
N ASP A 104 -8.17 -0.64 2.57
CA ASP A 104 -8.34 0.42 3.56
C ASP A 104 -9.29 1.52 3.07
N SER A 105 -9.17 1.92 1.79
CA SER A 105 -10.12 2.85 1.17
C SER A 105 -11.43 2.20 0.73
N LYS A 106 -11.59 0.87 0.85
CA LYS A 106 -12.73 0.08 0.34
C LYS A 106 -13.04 0.36 -1.14
N GLN A 107 -11.99 0.60 -1.92
CA GLN A 107 -12.10 0.95 -3.33
C GLN A 107 -11.40 -0.08 -4.19
N ARG A 108 -11.95 -0.25 -5.40
CA ARG A 108 -11.33 -1.01 -6.46
C ARG A 108 -11.67 -0.36 -7.78
N GLY A 109 -10.80 -0.55 -8.77
CA GLY A 109 -11.03 -0.04 -10.10
C GLY A 109 -10.25 -0.79 -11.15
N ILE A 110 -10.45 -0.35 -12.39
CA ILE A 110 -9.77 -0.89 -13.56
C ILE A 110 -9.25 0.27 -14.39
N ILE A 111 -8.02 0.14 -14.86
CA ILE A 111 -7.36 1.08 -15.77
C ILE A 111 -7.20 0.33 -17.09
N ASP A 112 -8.02 0.68 -18.08
CA ASP A 112 -7.92 0.12 -19.43
C ASP A 112 -6.65 0.66 -20.09
N ILE A 113 -5.79 -0.23 -20.56
CA ILE A 113 -4.49 0.12 -21.16
C ILE A 113 -4.59 0.11 -22.68
N GLY A 114 -5.27 -0.88 -23.24
CA GLY A 114 -5.36 -1.05 -24.68
C GLY A 114 -5.92 -2.41 -25.10
N GLU A 115 -5.80 -2.67 -26.41
CA GLU A 115 -6.40 -3.83 -27.07
C GLU A 115 -5.33 -4.63 -27.81
N ILE A 116 -5.47 -5.93 -27.78
CA ILE A 116 -4.65 -6.90 -28.49
C ILE A 116 -5.57 -7.57 -29.51
N ASN A 117 -5.24 -7.36 -30.78
CA ASN A 117 -5.95 -7.94 -31.93
C ASN A 117 -5.11 -9.06 -32.53
N ASN A 118 -5.70 -9.98 -33.28
CA ASN A 118 -4.93 -11.06 -33.91
C ASN A 118 -4.13 -10.54 -35.12
N THR A 119 -2.95 -9.98 -34.88
CA THR A 119 -2.03 -9.47 -35.90
C THR A 119 -0.60 -9.90 -35.59
N TYR A 120 0.28 -9.83 -36.60
CA TYR A 120 1.72 -10.14 -36.45
C TYR A 120 2.55 -8.89 -36.14
N GLU A 121 1.92 -7.75 -35.89
CA GLU A 121 2.60 -6.48 -35.68
C GLU A 121 3.08 -6.36 -34.24
N GLU A 122 4.12 -5.56 -34.01
CA GLU A 122 4.52 -5.19 -32.66
C GLU A 122 3.47 -4.26 -32.04
N LEU A 123 3.06 -4.52 -30.80
CA LEU A 123 2.10 -3.69 -30.08
C LEU A 123 2.79 -2.97 -28.92
N ASN A 124 2.80 -1.65 -28.97
CA ASN A 124 3.32 -0.77 -27.92
C ASN A 124 2.17 0.00 -27.27
N LEU A 125 2.08 -0.07 -25.94
CA LEU A 125 1.05 0.57 -25.14
C LEU A 125 1.69 1.37 -24.00
N ASN A 126 1.06 2.49 -23.65
CA ASN A 126 1.48 3.32 -22.52
C ASN A 126 0.28 3.57 -21.62
N MET A 127 0.47 3.35 -20.33
CA MET A 127 -0.52 3.59 -19.29
C MET A 127 -0.08 4.79 -18.47
N GLU A 128 -0.97 5.76 -18.31
CA GLU A 128 -0.84 6.83 -17.33
C GLU A 128 -2.20 7.03 -16.66
N TYR A 129 -2.22 6.97 -15.34
CA TYR A 129 -3.44 7.13 -14.56
C TYR A 129 -3.18 7.96 -13.32
N PHE A 130 -4.09 8.89 -13.02
CA PHE A 130 -4.03 9.77 -11.84
C PHE A 130 -5.10 9.35 -10.84
N PHE A 131 -4.67 9.14 -9.61
CA PHE A 131 -5.52 9.01 -8.44
C PHE A 131 -5.70 10.37 -7.78
N ASP A 132 -6.93 10.71 -7.46
CA ASP A 132 -7.26 11.96 -6.78
C ASP A 132 -6.67 12.00 -5.36
N LYS A 133 -6.49 13.22 -4.85
CA LYS A 133 -6.11 13.43 -3.45
C LYS A 133 -7.11 12.75 -2.51
N ALA A 134 -6.59 12.17 -1.44
CA ALA A 134 -7.32 11.39 -0.43
C ALA A 134 -8.14 10.21 -1.00
N GLN A 135 -7.88 9.76 -2.24
CA GLN A 135 -8.60 8.64 -2.83
C GLN A 135 -8.11 7.29 -2.27
N LEU A 136 -6.80 7.11 -2.20
CA LEU A 136 -6.17 5.85 -1.80
C LEU A 136 -5.39 6.01 -0.50
N ARG A 137 -5.48 4.99 0.35
CA ARG A 137 -4.79 4.87 1.64
C ARG A 137 -4.30 3.44 1.85
N GLY A 138 -3.33 3.31 2.72
CA GLY A 138 -2.76 2.04 3.17
C GLY A 138 -2.14 1.24 2.03
N ASP A 139 -2.47 -0.05 1.99
CA ASP A 139 -1.93 -0.97 0.99
C ASP A 139 -2.84 -1.02 -0.26
N VAL A 140 -2.20 -0.89 -1.42
CA VAL A 140 -2.84 -0.94 -2.74
C VAL A 140 -2.17 -2.04 -3.57
N GLU A 141 -2.98 -2.99 -4.02
CA GLU A 141 -2.55 -4.02 -4.98
C GLU A 141 -2.91 -3.56 -6.39
N PHE A 142 -1.93 -3.61 -7.29
CA PHE A 142 -2.11 -3.44 -8.73
C PHE A 142 -1.80 -4.77 -9.41
N THR A 143 -2.72 -5.29 -10.21
CA THR A 143 -2.55 -6.53 -10.99
C THR A 143 -2.75 -6.23 -12.46
N THR A 144 -1.74 -6.50 -13.28
CA THR A 144 -1.89 -6.43 -14.74
C THR A 144 -2.58 -7.70 -15.23
N ILE A 145 -3.67 -7.55 -15.98
CA ILE A 145 -4.47 -8.66 -16.49
C ILE A 145 -4.65 -8.60 -18.01
N ILE A 146 -4.89 -9.77 -18.60
CA ILE A 146 -5.44 -9.90 -19.95
C ILE A 146 -6.84 -10.48 -19.82
N TYR A 147 -7.80 -9.91 -20.55
CA TYR A 147 -9.21 -10.32 -20.52
C TYR A 147 -9.84 -10.32 -21.92
N ILE A 148 -10.95 -11.03 -22.10
CA ILE A 148 -11.76 -10.94 -23.32
C ILE A 148 -12.49 -9.60 -23.30
N LYS A 149 -12.08 -8.65 -24.13
CA LYS A 149 -12.77 -7.35 -24.24
C LYS A 149 -14.01 -7.50 -25.11
N ASN A 150 -13.82 -7.94 -26.36
CA ASN A 150 -14.90 -8.26 -27.28
C ASN A 150 -14.86 -9.75 -27.64
N PRO A 151 -15.94 -10.50 -27.38
CA PRO A 151 -16.10 -11.86 -27.89
C PRO A 151 -16.01 -11.94 -29.41
N GLY A 152 -15.42 -13.02 -29.91
CA GLY A 152 -15.41 -13.39 -31.32
C GLY A 152 -16.58 -14.30 -31.71
N ASN A 153 -16.56 -14.77 -32.95
CA ASN A 153 -17.50 -15.74 -33.51
C ASN A 153 -16.81 -17.11 -33.63
N PRO A 154 -16.95 -17.99 -32.62
CA PRO A 154 -16.21 -19.25 -32.57
C PRO A 154 -16.58 -20.15 -33.74
N LEU A 155 -15.56 -20.62 -34.46
CA LEU A 155 -15.69 -21.76 -35.37
C LEU A 155 -15.94 -23.07 -34.61
N SER A 156 -16.28 -24.14 -35.33
CA SER A 156 -16.57 -25.45 -34.72
C SER A 156 -15.41 -26.00 -33.87
N ASN A 157 -14.17 -25.68 -34.23
CA ASN A 157 -12.95 -26.03 -33.50
C ASN A 157 -12.58 -25.03 -32.39
N GLU A 158 -13.28 -23.91 -32.24
CA GLU A 158 -13.00 -22.84 -31.26
C GLU A 158 -14.07 -22.75 -30.15
N GLN A 159 -15.13 -23.57 -30.19
CA GLN A 159 -16.23 -23.53 -29.20
C GLN A 159 -15.79 -23.79 -27.76
N HIS A 160 -14.59 -24.31 -27.56
CA HIS A 160 -14.01 -24.61 -26.26
C HIS A 160 -13.23 -23.43 -25.64
N LEU A 161 -13.03 -22.34 -26.39
CA LEU A 161 -12.26 -21.17 -25.97
C LEU A 161 -13.07 -20.20 -25.11
N ALA A 162 -12.37 -19.37 -24.33
CA ALA A 162 -13.00 -18.29 -23.59
C ALA A 162 -13.59 -17.26 -24.57
N ASN A 163 -14.90 -16.99 -24.44
CA ASN A 163 -15.60 -16.07 -25.35
C ASN A 163 -16.66 -15.20 -24.65
N SER A 164 -16.53 -15.01 -23.33
CA SER A 164 -17.42 -14.11 -22.58
C SER A 164 -16.71 -12.80 -22.31
N SER A 165 -17.35 -11.67 -22.61
CA SER A 165 -16.77 -10.34 -22.33
C SER A 165 -16.49 -10.18 -20.83
N GLY A 166 -15.35 -9.60 -20.50
CA GLY A 166 -14.84 -9.44 -19.14
C GLY A 166 -14.18 -10.68 -18.55
N CYS A 167 -14.12 -11.81 -19.27
CA CYS A 167 -13.44 -13.01 -18.79
C CYS A 167 -11.93 -12.77 -18.71
N ILE A 168 -11.36 -12.82 -17.50
CA ILE A 168 -9.92 -12.75 -17.29
C ILE A 168 -9.31 -14.07 -17.78
N VAL A 169 -8.28 -13.97 -18.61
CA VAL A 169 -7.57 -15.12 -19.20
C VAL A 169 -6.12 -15.21 -18.76
N ALA A 170 -5.60 -14.17 -18.10
CA ALA A 170 -4.27 -14.15 -17.45
C ALA A 170 -4.13 -13.05 -16.41
N GLU A 171 -3.34 -13.33 -15.37
CA GLU A 171 -2.69 -12.33 -14.52
C GLU A 171 -1.20 -12.34 -14.91
N ILE A 172 -0.63 -11.19 -15.29
CA ILE A 172 0.76 -11.10 -15.78
C ILE A 172 1.71 -10.83 -14.62
N ASP A 173 1.42 -9.80 -13.82
CA ASP A 173 2.23 -9.41 -12.67
C ASP A 173 1.42 -8.63 -11.63
N LYS A 174 2.05 -8.43 -10.48
CA LYS A 174 1.49 -7.72 -9.34
C LYS A 174 2.49 -6.75 -8.73
N LEU A 175 1.99 -5.60 -8.32
CA LEU A 175 2.70 -4.62 -7.52
C LEU A 175 1.89 -4.36 -6.25
N TYR A 176 2.55 -4.45 -5.10
CA TYR A 176 1.98 -4.08 -3.81
C TYR A 176 2.63 -2.78 -3.34
N LEU A 177 1.82 -1.74 -3.17
CA LEU A 177 2.28 -0.41 -2.79
C LEU A 177 1.64 0.02 -1.47
N ARG A 178 2.47 0.42 -0.50
CA ARG A 178 2.05 1.07 0.73
C ARG A 178 2.18 2.58 0.57
N LEU A 179 1.05 3.28 0.67
CA LEU A 179 0.99 4.73 0.44
C LEU A 179 1.15 5.55 1.72
N ASP A 180 0.86 4.98 2.89
CA ASP A 180 0.85 5.71 4.16
C ASP A 180 2.22 5.73 4.87
N GLY A 181 3.31 5.41 4.14
CA GLY A 181 4.67 5.33 4.66
C GLY A 181 4.90 4.20 5.68
N THR A 182 6.16 3.96 6.07
CA THR A 182 6.55 3.09 7.21
C THR A 182 6.82 3.91 8.46
N GLY A 183 7.19 5.19 8.34
CA GLY A 183 7.55 6.08 9.44
C GLY A 183 6.43 6.45 10.40
N SER A 184 5.23 5.88 10.23
CA SER A 184 4.08 6.08 11.14
C SER A 184 3.46 4.76 11.61
N MET A 185 4.13 3.63 11.42
CA MET A 185 3.72 2.39 12.06
C MET A 185 4.24 2.40 13.49
N PHE A 186 3.37 2.73 14.44
CA PHE A 186 3.69 2.52 15.85
C PHE A 186 3.81 1.01 16.09
N PRO A 187 4.98 0.46 16.45
CA PRO A 187 5.15 -0.98 16.58
C PRO A 187 4.31 -1.53 17.73
N ILE A 188 3.51 -2.56 17.45
CA ILE A 188 2.69 -3.26 18.43
C ILE A 188 3.00 -4.76 18.36
N TYR A 189 3.41 -5.35 19.48
CA TYR A 189 3.72 -6.77 19.61
C TYR A 189 2.74 -7.46 20.55
N GLU A 190 2.46 -8.73 20.29
CA GLU A 190 1.71 -9.58 21.20
C GLU A 190 2.65 -10.45 22.03
N ILE A 191 2.40 -10.51 23.33
CA ILE A 191 3.06 -11.42 24.26
C ILE A 191 2.02 -12.26 24.99
N ASN A 192 2.44 -13.38 25.57
CA ASN A 192 1.58 -14.20 26.40
C ASN A 192 2.25 -14.42 27.76
N ASP A 193 1.85 -13.62 28.73
CA ASP A 193 2.42 -13.65 30.08
C ASP A 193 1.34 -13.31 31.11
N SER A 194 0.77 -14.32 31.77
CA SER A 194 -0.36 -14.12 32.69
C SER A 194 -0.08 -13.20 33.88
N ASP A 195 1.20 -12.94 34.18
CA ASP A 195 1.62 -12.14 35.33
C ASP A 195 1.87 -10.67 34.98
N LYS A 196 1.85 -10.31 33.70
CA LYS A 196 2.04 -8.93 33.22
C LYS A 196 0.73 -8.17 33.02
N ALA A 197 0.85 -6.84 32.97
CA ALA A 197 -0.25 -5.95 32.63
C ALA A 197 -0.87 -6.26 31.27
N LEU A 198 -2.09 -5.77 31.01
CA LEU A 198 -2.77 -5.93 29.72
C LEU A 198 -1.91 -5.39 28.55
N TRP A 199 -1.21 -4.30 28.80
CA TRP A 199 -0.25 -3.74 27.87
C TRP A 199 0.85 -2.98 28.63
N TYR A 200 1.99 -2.77 27.97
CA TYR A 200 3.01 -1.83 28.42
C TYR A 200 3.77 -1.26 27.22
N LEU A 201 4.50 -0.18 27.45
CA LEU A 201 5.33 0.47 26.45
C LEU A 201 6.80 0.12 26.71
N ASN A 202 7.50 -0.41 25.70
CA ASN A 202 8.95 -0.38 25.64
C ASN A 202 9.36 0.91 24.94
N CYS A 203 10.25 1.65 25.57
CA CYS A 203 10.63 2.98 25.14
C CYS A 203 12.05 3.22 25.61
N GLU A 204 13.02 2.73 24.85
CA GLU A 204 14.44 2.72 25.20
C GLU A 204 15.24 3.24 24.01
N TRP A 205 15.98 4.32 24.23
CA TRP A 205 16.84 4.98 23.25
C TRP A 205 18.04 5.59 23.99
N GLU A 206 19.16 5.74 23.29
CA GLU A 206 20.35 6.43 23.77
C GLU A 206 20.37 7.88 23.26
N ASP A 207 20.18 8.08 21.95
CA ASP A 207 20.05 9.40 21.32
C ASP A 207 18.89 9.40 20.31
N PRO A 208 17.73 9.96 20.68
CA PRO A 208 16.52 9.90 19.85
C PRO A 208 16.60 10.72 18.55
N ARG A 209 17.70 11.47 18.33
CA ARG A 209 17.96 12.14 17.04
C ARG A 209 18.46 11.18 15.96
N TYR A 210 19.06 10.06 16.37
CA TYR A 210 19.65 9.06 15.47
C TYR A 210 18.96 7.71 15.63
N ASP A 211 18.49 7.39 16.83
CA ASP A 211 17.82 6.13 17.11
C ASP A 211 16.48 6.02 16.40
N ASP A 212 16.31 4.91 15.69
CA ASP A 212 15.11 4.59 14.91
C ASP A 212 13.88 4.42 15.83
N PHE A 213 12.78 5.07 15.44
CA PHE A 213 11.54 5.03 16.22
C PHE A 213 10.95 3.63 16.32
N ALA A 214 10.95 2.86 15.22
CA ALA A 214 10.33 1.54 15.17
C ALA A 214 11.11 0.49 15.98
N GLU A 215 12.43 0.64 16.10
CA GLU A 215 13.26 -0.24 16.92
C GLU A 215 13.20 0.12 18.42
N CYS A 216 13.10 1.42 18.74
CA CYS A 216 13.22 1.91 20.12
C CYS A 216 11.89 2.04 20.88
N VAL A 217 10.77 2.14 20.15
CA VAL A 217 9.46 2.40 20.73
C VAL A 217 8.47 1.32 20.29
N SER A 218 7.91 0.58 21.25
CA SER A 218 6.93 -0.46 20.93
C SER A 218 5.91 -0.70 22.04
N ILE A 219 4.64 -0.90 21.68
CA ILE A 219 3.58 -1.33 22.60
C ILE A 219 3.57 -2.85 22.63
N TYR A 220 3.59 -3.43 23.82
CA TYR A 220 3.37 -4.86 24.03
C TYR A 220 1.95 -5.06 24.54
N ILE A 221 1.13 -5.83 23.81
CA ILE A 221 -0.21 -6.26 24.21
C ILE A 221 -0.14 -7.70 24.72
N ASN A 222 -0.69 -7.92 25.90
CA ASN A 222 -0.60 -9.20 26.58
C ASN A 222 -1.85 -10.06 26.36
N THR A 223 -1.73 -11.03 25.46
CA THR A 223 -2.74 -12.04 25.13
C THR A 223 -3.10 -12.96 26.30
N GLY A 224 -2.17 -13.14 27.26
CA GLY A 224 -2.39 -13.93 28.48
C GLY A 224 -3.22 -13.22 29.55
N HIS A 225 -3.44 -11.92 29.42
CA HIS A 225 -4.21 -11.15 30.40
C HIS A 225 -5.72 -11.36 30.25
N LYS A 226 -6.45 -11.49 31.37
CA LYS A 226 -7.91 -11.74 31.40
C LYS A 226 -8.78 -10.75 30.60
N ASN A 227 -8.26 -9.55 30.38
CA ASN A 227 -8.95 -8.47 29.65
C ASN A 227 -8.52 -8.35 28.18
N TYR A 228 -7.62 -9.21 27.67
CA TYR A 228 -7.22 -9.19 26.26
C TYR A 228 -8.39 -9.36 25.29
N LYS A 229 -9.46 -10.04 25.71
CA LYS A 229 -10.72 -10.17 24.96
C LYS A 229 -11.35 -8.84 24.51
N TYR A 230 -10.96 -7.70 25.11
CA TYR A 230 -11.40 -6.37 24.69
C TYR A 230 -10.52 -5.77 23.58
N LEU A 231 -9.35 -6.34 23.31
CA LEU A 231 -8.42 -5.92 22.25
C LEU A 231 -8.39 -6.91 21.06
N ASP A 232 -8.86 -8.14 21.26
CA ASP A 232 -8.98 -9.15 20.21
C ASP A 232 -10.15 -8.84 19.25
N LYS A 233 -9.83 -8.36 18.05
CA LYS A 233 -10.78 -8.01 16.98
C LYS A 233 -11.70 -9.18 16.55
N THR A 234 -11.32 -10.43 16.87
CA THR A 234 -12.14 -11.61 16.54
C THR A 234 -13.25 -11.86 17.56
N LYS A 235 -13.20 -11.21 18.74
CA LYS A 235 -14.20 -11.37 19.80
C LYS A 235 -15.30 -10.35 19.68
N ARG A 236 -16.53 -10.77 20.03
CA ARG A 236 -17.67 -9.86 20.18
C ARG A 236 -17.48 -8.79 21.26
N THR A 237 -16.54 -9.00 22.16
CA THR A 237 -16.20 -8.07 23.24
C THR A 237 -15.15 -7.03 22.82
N TYR A 238 -14.67 -7.06 21.58
CA TYR A 238 -13.72 -6.07 21.08
C TYR A 238 -14.22 -4.65 21.32
N ASP A 239 -13.35 -3.81 21.87
CA ASP A 239 -13.59 -2.42 22.17
C ASP A 239 -12.49 -1.58 21.51
N GLU A 240 -12.86 -0.95 20.39
CA GLU A 240 -11.98 -0.07 19.64
C GLU A 240 -11.57 1.17 20.44
N GLN A 241 -12.42 1.66 21.35
CA GLN A 241 -12.08 2.82 22.19
C GLN A 241 -10.95 2.49 23.15
N LEU A 242 -10.92 1.26 23.68
CA LEU A 242 -9.82 0.81 24.53
C LEU A 242 -8.49 0.82 23.77
N LEU A 243 -8.48 0.37 22.51
CA LEU A 243 -7.29 0.43 21.68
C LEU A 243 -6.84 1.88 21.43
N LYS A 244 -7.78 2.79 21.11
CA LYS A 244 -7.49 4.23 20.96
C LYS A 244 -6.86 4.82 22.21
N GLU A 245 -7.40 4.49 23.39
CA GLU A 245 -6.86 4.97 24.67
C GLU A 245 -5.44 4.43 24.97
N ILE A 246 -5.15 3.18 24.61
CA ILE A 246 -3.81 2.59 24.72
C ILE A 246 -2.83 3.36 23.83
N MET A 247 -3.18 3.55 22.56
CA MET A 247 -2.35 4.28 21.59
C MET A 247 -2.10 5.72 22.04
N ALA A 248 -3.16 6.43 22.45
CA ALA A 248 -3.04 7.80 22.94
C ALA A 248 -2.17 7.90 24.19
N SER A 249 -2.29 6.95 25.11
CA SER A 249 -1.48 6.89 26.32
C SER A 249 -0.01 6.61 26.01
N ALA A 250 0.27 5.67 25.10
CA ALA A 250 1.63 5.35 24.65
C ALA A 250 2.32 6.57 24.03
N LEU A 251 1.68 7.25 23.08
CA LEU A 251 2.22 8.46 22.44
C LEU A 251 2.43 9.60 23.43
N THR A 252 1.52 9.76 24.39
CA THR A 252 1.69 10.73 25.49
C THR A 252 2.96 10.42 26.29
N ILE A 253 3.23 9.15 26.60
CA ILE A 253 4.45 8.73 27.33
C ILE A 253 5.69 9.01 26.50
N VAL A 254 5.72 8.62 25.20
CA VAL A 254 6.87 8.85 24.32
C VAL A 254 7.25 10.32 24.27
N ILE A 255 6.26 11.19 23.99
CA ILE A 255 6.49 12.64 23.90
C ILE A 255 6.90 13.19 25.27
N THR A 256 6.29 12.71 26.36
CA THR A 256 6.66 13.15 27.72
C THR A 256 8.08 12.74 28.09
N LYS A 257 8.54 11.55 27.67
CA LYS A 257 9.93 11.12 27.85
C LYS A 257 10.86 12.01 27.03
N LEU A 258 10.55 12.25 25.76
CA LEU A 258 11.35 13.12 24.89
C LEU A 258 11.43 14.57 25.40
N ARG A 259 10.37 15.07 26.05
CA ARG A 259 10.35 16.39 26.71
C ARG A 259 11.39 16.55 27.82
N SER A 260 11.87 15.46 28.39
CA SER A 260 12.90 15.50 29.43
C SER A 260 14.32 15.57 28.86
N GLU A 261 14.47 15.44 27.54
CA GLU A 261 15.77 15.51 26.87
C GLU A 261 16.27 16.96 26.72
N MET A 262 17.59 17.13 26.78
CA MET A 262 18.24 18.45 26.78
C MET A 262 18.02 19.27 25.49
N PHE A 263 17.71 18.60 24.38
CA PHE A 263 17.50 19.22 23.07
C PHE A 263 16.02 19.40 22.73
N TRP A 264 15.10 19.20 23.67
CA TRP A 264 13.66 19.39 23.44
C TRP A 264 13.32 20.75 22.81
N GLU A 265 13.94 21.84 23.29
CA GLU A 265 13.70 23.18 22.74
C GLU A 265 14.03 23.25 21.25
N SER A 266 15.09 22.58 20.80
CA SER A 266 15.49 22.54 19.39
C SER A 266 14.50 21.78 18.50
N ILE A 267 13.80 20.78 19.05
CA ILE A 267 12.73 20.05 18.38
C ILE A 267 11.54 20.99 18.18
N VAL A 268 11.13 21.69 19.25
CA VAL A 268 10.00 22.62 19.22
C VAL A 268 10.24 23.81 18.30
N SER A 269 11.49 24.30 18.24
CA SER A 269 11.86 25.40 17.33
C SER A 269 12.11 24.96 15.89
N GLY A 270 12.05 23.65 15.59
CA GLY A 270 12.31 23.12 14.25
C GLY A 270 13.76 23.28 13.80
N THR A 271 14.70 23.39 14.74
CA THR A 271 16.14 23.57 14.48
C THR A 271 16.96 22.35 14.87
N ALA A 272 16.31 21.27 15.29
CA ALA A 272 16.97 20.01 15.61
C ALA A 272 17.50 19.35 14.34
N GLU A 273 18.75 18.90 14.37
CA GLU A 273 19.29 17.95 13.39
C GLU A 273 18.93 16.53 13.85
N PHE A 274 18.40 15.73 12.94
CA PHE A 274 17.98 14.36 13.18
C PHE A 274 18.09 13.53 11.89
N GLU A 275 18.22 12.22 12.04
CA GLU A 275 18.19 11.26 10.94
C GLU A 275 16.76 10.91 10.54
N ASP A 276 16.59 10.52 9.28
CA ASP A 276 15.32 9.96 8.80
C ASP A 276 15.01 8.64 9.53
N GLY A 277 13.76 8.45 9.93
CA GLY A 277 13.30 7.33 10.76
C GLY A 277 13.47 7.55 12.28
N SER A 278 14.18 8.60 12.69
CA SER A 278 14.46 8.84 14.10
C SER A 278 13.22 9.19 14.93
N ILE A 279 13.33 8.99 16.25
CA ILE A 279 12.30 9.38 17.21
C ILE A 279 11.99 10.88 17.16
N VAL A 280 13.01 11.72 16.98
CA VAL A 280 12.83 13.17 16.85
C VAL A 280 12.06 13.53 15.58
N GLN A 281 12.35 12.88 14.45
CA GLN A 281 11.57 13.10 13.22
C GLN A 281 10.10 12.72 13.43
N ALA A 282 9.83 11.55 14.00
CA ALA A 282 8.47 11.07 14.25
C ALA A 282 7.68 12.02 15.15
N VAL A 283 8.28 12.47 16.26
CA VAL A 283 7.61 13.43 17.17
C VAL A 283 7.47 14.80 16.53
N SER A 284 8.45 15.28 15.77
CA SER A 284 8.36 16.54 15.03
C SER A 284 7.18 16.52 14.06
N TYR A 285 6.99 15.43 13.33
CA TYR A 285 5.84 15.22 12.44
C TYR A 285 4.51 15.26 13.23
N PHE A 286 4.43 14.59 14.38
CA PHE A 286 3.22 14.63 15.22
C PHE A 286 2.85 16.05 15.69
N VAL A 287 3.86 16.87 16.02
CA VAL A 287 3.62 18.23 16.49
C VAL A 287 3.28 19.18 15.34
N THR A 288 4.08 19.14 14.28
CA THR A 288 4.01 20.12 13.18
C THR A 288 2.91 19.79 12.18
N THR A 289 2.78 18.51 11.81
CA THR A 289 1.82 18.05 10.79
C THR A 289 0.48 17.66 11.41
N LEU A 290 0.48 16.95 12.55
CA LEU A 290 -0.78 16.52 13.19
C LEU A 290 -1.36 17.56 14.17
N GLY A 291 -0.63 18.66 14.42
CA GLY A 291 -1.10 19.77 15.25
C GLY A 291 -1.27 19.44 16.73
N TRP A 292 -0.51 18.46 17.25
CA TRP A 292 -0.62 18.07 18.65
C TRP A 292 -0.09 19.15 19.61
N ASN A 293 -0.84 19.41 20.67
CA ASN A 293 -0.55 20.51 21.58
C ASN A 293 0.40 20.07 22.70
N ILE A 294 1.68 20.29 22.50
CA ILE A 294 2.75 19.92 23.45
C ILE A 294 2.99 20.90 24.60
N THR A 295 2.22 21.99 24.69
CA THR A 295 2.50 23.06 25.68
C THR A 295 2.33 22.58 27.12
N LYS A 296 1.29 21.79 27.39
CA LYS A 296 1.00 21.20 28.71
C LYS A 296 0.54 19.76 28.56
N SER A 297 0.80 18.94 29.59
CA SER A 297 0.51 17.50 29.54
C SER A 297 -0.98 17.22 29.33
N GLU A 298 -1.87 18.00 29.94
CA GLU A 298 -3.32 17.87 29.75
C GLU A 298 -3.76 18.21 28.33
N LEU A 299 -3.11 19.19 27.68
CA LEU A 299 -3.41 19.59 26.31
C LEU A 299 -2.88 18.58 25.30
N LEU A 300 -1.70 18.02 25.55
CA LEU A 300 -1.11 16.95 24.74
C LEU A 300 -1.99 15.72 24.76
N SER A 301 -2.32 15.27 25.97
CA SER A 301 -3.21 14.15 26.23
C SER A 301 -4.58 14.31 25.56
N TYR A 302 -5.12 15.54 25.55
CA TYR A 302 -6.38 15.86 24.86
C TYR A 302 -6.23 15.87 23.33
N SER A 303 -5.20 16.52 22.78
CA SER A 303 -5.03 16.62 21.33
C SER A 303 -4.78 15.28 20.66
N ILE A 304 -4.05 14.37 21.32
CA ILE A 304 -3.81 13.02 20.80
C ILE A 304 -5.12 12.22 20.77
N ARG A 305 -5.92 12.27 21.84
CA ARG A 305 -7.22 11.57 21.86
C ARG A 305 -8.17 12.10 20.80
N LYS A 306 -8.27 13.43 20.70
CA LYS A 306 -9.09 14.07 19.67
C LYS A 306 -8.68 13.60 18.27
N PHE A 307 -7.38 13.48 17.99
CA PHE A 307 -6.88 12.94 16.73
C PHE A 307 -7.38 11.51 16.46
N PHE A 308 -7.30 10.61 17.46
CA PHE A 308 -7.78 9.23 17.31
C PHE A 308 -9.32 9.12 17.21
N ASP A 309 -10.05 9.99 17.90
CA ASP A 309 -11.52 10.03 17.81
C ASP A 309 -12.02 10.52 16.44
N GLU A 310 -11.23 11.33 15.73
CA GLU A 310 -11.58 11.87 14.41
C GLU A 310 -11.15 10.98 13.23
N ARG A 311 -10.17 10.06 13.42
CA ARG A 311 -9.52 9.33 12.31
C ARG A 311 -9.54 7.81 12.40
N MET A 312 -9.73 7.24 13.59
CA MET A 312 -10.01 5.81 13.81
C MET A 312 -11.44 5.66 14.33
#